data_AF-A0A7S2YWX3-F1
#
_entry.id   AF-A0A7S2YWX3-F1
#
_cell.length_a   1.000
_cell.length_b   1.000
_cell.length_c   1.000
_cell.angle_alpha   90.00
_cell.angle_beta   90.00
_cell.angle_gamma   90.00
#
_symmetry.space_group_name_H-M   'P 1'
#
loop_
_entity.id
_entity.type
_entity.pdbx_description
1 polymer ?
#
loop_
_entity_poly.entity_id
_entity_poly.type
_entity_poly.pdbx_seq_one_letter_code
_entity_poly.pdbx_strand_id
1 'polypeptide(L)'
;ELDRLEMSGAAPQDPRDYIKVKRVSNGRPSDSYLIKGLVFSKNVAHRRMANDIRSPKILLLGCAIQYQRMQNRLSSLDILLEQEREHLRLSVARILQYRPNLVFVEKTVARNAQELLLQAGVTLVLKVKGSLMTHISRLTGAAIVQNLADIRPDHFGTCDHFYVKSFKLSEEA
;
A
#
# COMPACT_ATOMS: atom_id res chain seq x y z
N GLU A 1 16.80 6.48 -40.20
CA GLU A 1 16.27 5.65 -39.09
C GLU A 1 17.30 5.69 -37.98
N LEU A 2 17.10 6.13 -36.74
CA LEU A 2 15.96 6.59 -35.94
C LEU A 2 16.57 7.66 -35.01
N ASP A 3 16.26 8.93 -35.24
CA ASP A 3 16.64 10.02 -34.36
C ASP A 3 15.41 10.92 -34.24
N ARG A 4 14.49 10.51 -33.35
CA ARG A 4 13.27 11.23 -32.93
C ARG A 4 12.56 10.41 -31.84
N LEU A 5 13.05 10.56 -30.62
CA LEU A 5 12.21 10.47 -29.43
C LEU A 5 12.33 11.83 -28.76
N GLU A 6 11.39 12.70 -29.10
CA GLU A 6 11.19 13.99 -28.46
C GLU A 6 11.01 13.76 -26.97
N MET A 7 12.05 14.09 -26.20
CA MET A 7 12.01 14.12 -24.75
C MET A 7 11.16 15.33 -24.34
N SER A 8 9.85 15.10 -24.19
CA SER A 8 8.93 16.11 -23.69
C SER A 8 9.32 16.54 -22.27
N GLY A 9 9.88 17.74 -22.13
CA GLY A 9 9.70 18.61 -20.96
C GLY A 9 9.92 18.05 -19.55
N ALA A 10 10.79 17.05 -19.35
CA ALA A 10 11.15 16.62 -18.01
C ALA A 10 12.28 17.53 -17.48
N ALA A 11 11.98 18.33 -16.46
CA ALA A 11 12.99 19.06 -15.69
C ALA A 11 14.15 18.12 -15.30
N PRO A 12 15.40 18.60 -15.19
CA PRO A 12 16.53 17.76 -14.80
C PRO A 12 16.21 17.06 -13.47
N GLN A 13 15.97 15.75 -13.55
CA GLN A 13 15.59 14.94 -12.41
C GLN A 13 16.84 14.46 -11.69
N ASP A 14 16.88 14.65 -10.38
CA ASP A 14 18.02 14.27 -9.56
C ASP A 14 18.13 12.74 -9.48
N PRO A 15 19.26 12.13 -9.84
CA PRO A 15 19.47 10.68 -9.73
C PRO A 15 19.24 10.13 -8.31
N ARG A 16 19.39 10.98 -7.28
CA ARG A 16 19.17 10.62 -5.87
C ARG A 16 17.71 10.28 -5.56
N ASP A 17 16.77 10.70 -6.39
CA ASP A 17 15.36 10.37 -6.24
C ASP A 17 15.03 8.94 -6.73
N TYR A 18 15.90 8.36 -7.58
CA TYR A 18 15.68 7.07 -8.23
C TYR A 18 16.54 5.95 -7.66
N ILE A 19 17.73 6.28 -7.15
CA ILE A 19 18.67 5.29 -6.61
C ILE A 19 18.63 5.32 -5.08
N LYS A 20 18.30 4.17 -4.49
CA LYS A 20 18.27 4.01 -3.04
C LYS A 20 19.11 2.83 -2.58
N VAL A 21 20.14 3.10 -1.79
CA VAL A 21 20.93 2.06 -1.13
C VAL A 21 20.24 1.66 0.17
N LYS A 22 19.77 0.42 0.24
CA LYS A 22 19.17 -0.15 1.45
C LYS A 22 20.16 -1.12 2.09
N ARG A 23 20.66 -0.77 3.28
CA ARG A 23 21.54 -1.62 4.08
C ARG A 23 20.72 -2.50 5.02
N VAL A 24 21.18 -3.74 5.18
CA VAL A 24 20.71 -4.71 6.17
C VAL A 24 21.91 -5.06 7.05
N SER A 25 21.70 -5.25 8.35
CA SER A 25 22.78 -5.43 9.33
C SER A 25 23.45 -6.82 9.29
N ASN A 26 22.87 -7.77 8.57
CA ASN A 26 23.38 -9.14 8.47
C ASN A 26 23.78 -9.45 7.02
N GLY A 27 24.79 -10.30 6.84
CA GLY A 27 25.37 -10.70 5.56
C GLY A 27 26.74 -10.06 5.28
N ARG A 28 27.35 -10.45 4.17
CA ARG A 28 28.63 -9.90 3.69
C ARG A 28 28.37 -8.88 2.58
N PRO A 29 29.29 -7.94 2.32
CA PRO A 29 29.19 -7.04 1.16
C PRO A 29 28.99 -7.78 -0.17
N SER A 30 29.58 -8.98 -0.32
CA SER A 30 29.42 -9.86 -1.49
C SER A 30 27.99 -10.34 -1.73
N ASP A 31 27.13 -10.31 -0.71
CA ASP A 31 25.74 -10.76 -0.78
C ASP A 31 24.81 -9.63 -1.27
N SER A 32 25.36 -8.45 -1.56
CA SER A 32 24.64 -7.30 -2.10
C SER A 32 24.27 -7.53 -3.56
N TYR A 33 23.06 -7.13 -3.94
CA TYR A 33 22.57 -7.23 -5.31
C TYR A 33 21.69 -6.05 -5.68
N LEU A 34 21.58 -5.80 -6.99
CA LEU A 34 20.72 -4.76 -7.53
C LEU A 34 19.27 -5.23 -7.59
N ILE A 35 18.36 -4.44 -7.01
CA ILE A 35 16.92 -4.63 -7.14
C ILE A 35 16.39 -3.60 -8.13
N LYS A 36 15.86 -4.07 -9.26
CA LYS A 36 15.14 -3.24 -10.24
C LYS A 36 13.73 -2.98 -9.75
N GLY A 37 13.60 -2.18 -8.71
CA GLY A 37 12.32 -1.93 -8.04
C GLY A 37 12.49 -1.13 -6.77
N LEU A 38 11.59 -1.33 -5.82
CA LEU A 38 11.52 -0.53 -4.60
C LEU A 38 11.64 -1.40 -3.36
N VAL A 39 12.53 -1.00 -2.44
CA VAL A 39 12.73 -1.67 -1.16
C VAL A 39 12.44 -0.71 -0.01
N PHE A 40 11.59 -1.14 0.92
CA PHE A 40 11.24 -0.36 2.11
C PHE A 40 11.01 -1.26 3.33
N SER A 41 11.24 -0.71 4.53
CA SER A 41 11.10 -1.43 5.79
C SER A 41 9.68 -1.32 6.32
N LYS A 42 8.79 -2.15 5.78
CA LYS A 42 7.43 -2.35 6.27
C LYS A 42 7.09 -3.83 6.25
N ASN A 43 6.11 -4.21 7.06
CA ASN A 43 5.53 -5.54 7.07
C ASN A 43 4.05 -5.45 6.67
N VAL A 44 3.47 -6.57 6.29
CA VAL A 44 2.02 -6.71 6.11
C VAL A 44 1.31 -6.52 7.45
N ALA A 45 0.06 -6.07 7.41
CA ALA A 45 -0.71 -5.71 8.59
C ALA A 45 -0.96 -6.90 9.53
N HIS A 46 -1.10 -8.10 8.96
CA HIS A 46 -1.43 -9.31 9.71
C HIS A 46 -0.60 -10.50 9.19
N ARG A 47 -0.10 -11.36 10.09
CA ARG A 47 0.79 -12.49 9.74
C ARG A 47 0.17 -13.52 8.78
N ARG A 48 -1.15 -13.64 8.77
CA ARG A 48 -1.93 -14.50 7.84
C ARG A 48 -2.13 -13.89 6.44
N MET A 49 -1.79 -12.61 6.24
CA MET A 49 -1.87 -12.02 4.90
C MET A 49 -0.75 -12.57 4.02
N ALA A 50 -1.02 -12.70 2.73
CA ALA A 50 -0.02 -13.14 1.76
C ALA A 50 1.16 -12.16 1.74
N ASN A 51 2.36 -12.70 1.94
CA ASN A 51 3.61 -11.95 1.98
C ASN A 51 4.51 -12.25 0.78
N ASP A 52 4.00 -12.99 -0.21
CA ASP A 52 4.60 -13.30 -1.50
C ASP A 52 3.46 -13.38 -2.52
N ILE A 53 3.43 -12.44 -3.47
CA ILE A 53 2.35 -12.29 -4.45
C ILE A 53 2.97 -11.93 -5.81
N ARG A 54 2.74 -12.78 -6.82
CA ARG A 54 3.12 -12.50 -8.22
C ARG A 54 2.05 -11.68 -8.92
N SER A 55 2.47 -10.72 -9.73
CA SER A 55 1.59 -9.86 -10.53
C SER A 55 0.37 -9.31 -9.75
N PRO A 56 0.56 -8.75 -8.54
CA PRO A 56 -0.57 -8.30 -7.73
C PRO A 56 -1.33 -7.16 -8.43
N LYS A 57 -2.65 -7.13 -8.24
CA LYS A 57 -3.46 -5.94 -8.47
C LYS A 57 -3.35 -5.03 -7.24
N ILE A 58 -2.74 -3.86 -7.42
CA ILE A 58 -2.34 -2.94 -6.35
C ILE A 58 -3.28 -1.74 -6.29
N LEU A 59 -3.74 -1.40 -5.08
CA LEU A 59 -4.48 -0.17 -4.79
C LEU A 59 -3.71 0.70 -3.79
N LEU A 60 -3.68 2.00 -4.03
CA LEU A 60 -3.03 2.98 -3.15
C LEU A 60 -4.10 3.90 -2.54
N LEU A 61 -4.24 3.88 -1.21
CA LEU A 61 -5.18 4.71 -0.48
C LEU A 61 -4.44 5.78 0.32
N GLY A 62 -4.63 7.04 -0.07
CA GLY A 62 -4.19 8.22 0.68
C GLY A 62 -5.11 8.58 1.87
N CYS A 63 -6.26 7.91 1.98
CA CYS A 63 -7.28 8.12 3.01
C CYS A 63 -7.27 7.07 4.12
N ALA A 64 -8.05 7.34 5.16
CA ALA A 64 -8.31 6.38 6.24
C ALA A 64 -9.54 5.51 5.94
N ILE A 65 -9.53 4.26 6.43
CA ILE A 65 -10.70 3.39 6.43
C ILE A 65 -11.21 3.32 7.87
N GLN A 66 -11.94 4.35 8.30
CA GLN A 66 -12.45 4.47 9.66
C GLN A 66 -13.78 5.23 9.66
N TYR A 67 -14.65 4.90 10.62
CA TYR A 67 -15.87 5.68 10.83
C TYR A 67 -15.51 6.97 11.58
N GLN A 68 -15.83 8.12 10.97
CA GLN A 68 -15.71 9.42 11.63
C GLN A 68 -17.08 9.84 12.15
N ARG A 69 -17.21 9.93 13.48
CA ARG A 69 -18.46 10.30 14.14
C ARG A 69 -18.86 11.73 13.80
N MET A 70 -20.13 11.94 13.47
CA MET A 70 -20.74 13.27 13.44
C MET A 70 -20.96 13.75 14.88
N GLN A 71 -20.25 14.80 15.29
CA GLN A 71 -20.19 15.28 16.68
C GLN A 71 -21.55 15.75 17.25
N ASN A 72 -22.51 16.10 16.39
CA ASN A 72 -23.73 16.82 16.77
C ASN A 72 -25.02 15.96 16.84
N ARG A 73 -24.91 14.62 16.87
CA ARG A 73 -26.08 13.74 17.08
C ARG A 73 -25.95 12.94 18.37
N LEU A 74 -26.92 13.15 19.27
CA LEU A 74 -27.16 12.29 20.42
C LEU A 74 -27.89 11.05 19.91
N SER A 75 -27.23 9.90 19.96
CA SER A 75 -27.78 8.60 19.60
C SER A 75 -27.37 7.60 20.66
N SER A 76 -28.15 6.54 20.87
CA SER A 76 -27.77 5.48 21.80
C SER A 76 -26.47 4.80 21.33
N LEU A 77 -25.71 4.26 22.28
CA LEU A 77 -24.43 3.61 21.99
C LEU A 77 -24.59 2.45 21.00
N ASP A 78 -25.65 1.66 21.12
CA ASP A 78 -25.93 0.53 20.24
C ASP A 78 -26.13 0.95 18.78
N ILE A 79 -26.90 2.03 18.55
CA ILE A 79 -27.11 2.59 17.21
C ILE A 79 -25.79 3.06 16.60
N LEU A 80 -24.92 3.69 17.40
CA LEU A 80 -23.63 4.17 16.94
C LEU A 80 -22.69 3.02 16.54
N LEU A 81 -22.68 1.93 17.31
CA LEU A 81 -21.89 0.74 17.00
C LEU A 81 -22.38 0.04 15.73
N GLU A 82 -23.70 -0.06 15.54
CA GLU A 82 -24.30 -0.63 14.33
C GLU A 82 -23.92 0.21 13.09
N GLN A 83 -24.04 1.54 13.19
CA GLN A 83 -23.66 2.48 12.12
C GLN A 83 -22.19 2.37 11.75
N GLU A 84 -21.29 2.29 12.74
CA GLU A 84 -19.86 2.11 12.49
C GLU A 84 -19.59 0.80 11.73
N ARG A 85 -20.20 -0.31 12.18
CA ARG A 85 -20.04 -1.62 11.54
C ARG A 85 -20.51 -1.61 10.09
N GLU A 86 -21.70 -1.06 9.83
CA GLU A 86 -22.24 -0.95 8.48
C GLU A 86 -21.39 -0.04 7.58
N HIS A 87 -20.93 1.10 8.10
CA HIS A 87 -20.04 2.00 7.36
C HIS A 87 -18.74 1.30 6.95
N LEU A 88 -18.11 0.56 7.85
CA LEU A 88 -16.89 -0.19 7.57
C LEU A 88 -17.14 -1.33 6.58
N ARG A 89 -18.26 -2.06 6.71
CA ARG A 89 -18.67 -3.11 5.76
C ARG A 89 -18.81 -2.56 4.34
N LEU A 90 -19.53 -1.45 4.17
CA LEU A 90 -19.72 -0.81 2.87
C LEU A 90 -18.40 -0.29 2.28
N SER A 91 -17.54 0.29 3.12
CA SER A 91 -16.20 0.76 2.72
C SER A 91 -15.32 -0.38 2.21
N VAL A 92 -15.29 -1.50 2.94
CA VAL A 92 -14.54 -2.70 2.52
C VAL A 92 -15.17 -3.33 1.28
N ALA A 93 -16.50 -3.45 1.20
CA ALA A 93 -17.19 -4.00 0.04
C ALA A 93 -16.84 -3.23 -1.24
N ARG A 94 -16.74 -1.90 -1.17
CA ARG A 94 -16.33 -1.06 -2.30
C ARG A 94 -14.89 -1.35 -2.77
N ILE A 95 -13.97 -1.60 -1.84
CA ILE A 95 -12.60 -2.03 -2.18
C ILE A 95 -12.64 -3.42 -2.84
N LEU A 96 -13.39 -4.36 -2.26
CA LEU A 96 -13.45 -5.75 -2.70
C LEU A 96 -14.15 -5.92 -4.06
N GLN A 97 -15.04 -5.02 -4.45
CA GLN A 97 -15.68 -5.01 -5.78
C GLN A 97 -14.64 -5.07 -6.90
N TYR A 98 -13.49 -4.45 -6.72
CA TYR A 98 -12.42 -4.42 -7.71
C TYR A 98 -11.38 -5.53 -7.55
N ARG A 99 -11.54 -6.40 -6.54
CA ARG A 99 -10.67 -7.55 -6.25
C ARG A 99 -9.16 -7.23 -6.24
N PRO A 100 -8.69 -6.22 -5.48
CA PRO A 100 -7.25 -6.00 -5.30
C PRO A 100 -6.62 -7.16 -4.52
N ASN A 101 -5.35 -7.48 -4.82
CA ASN A 101 -4.58 -8.42 -4.00
C ASN A 101 -3.81 -7.70 -2.89
N LEU A 102 -3.37 -6.46 -3.16
CA LEU A 102 -2.50 -5.69 -2.29
C LEU A 102 -3.00 -4.25 -2.18
N VAL A 103 -3.15 -3.77 -0.95
CA VAL A 103 -3.59 -2.40 -0.66
C VAL A 103 -2.58 -1.72 0.25
N PHE A 104 -2.02 -0.59 -0.21
CA PHE A 104 -1.20 0.29 0.61
C PHE A 104 -2.06 1.42 1.15
N VAL A 105 -1.96 1.70 2.45
CA VAL A 105 -2.72 2.76 3.10
C VAL A 105 -1.77 3.75 3.77
N GLU A 106 -1.90 5.03 3.43
CA GLU A 106 -1.14 6.11 4.04
C GLU A 106 -1.60 6.38 5.48
N LYS A 107 -2.93 6.45 5.67
CA LYS A 107 -3.56 6.77 6.96
C LYS A 107 -3.94 5.50 7.75
N THR A 108 -4.87 5.64 8.69
CA THR A 108 -5.34 4.61 9.60
C THR A 108 -6.40 3.71 8.97
N VAL A 109 -6.46 2.45 9.43
CA VAL A 109 -7.50 1.47 9.05
C VAL A 109 -8.05 0.88 10.34
N ALA A 110 -9.37 0.92 10.52
CA ALA A 110 -10.05 0.33 11.66
C ALA A 110 -9.80 -1.19 11.75
N ARG A 111 -9.70 -1.74 12.96
CA ARG A 111 -9.41 -3.18 13.17
C ARG A 111 -10.43 -4.07 12.45
N ASN A 112 -11.72 -3.77 12.59
CA ASN A 112 -12.78 -4.53 11.92
C ASN A 112 -12.60 -4.54 10.39
N ALA A 113 -12.20 -3.42 9.78
CA ALA A 113 -11.92 -3.38 8.35
C ALA A 113 -10.69 -4.21 7.96
N GLN A 114 -9.64 -4.23 8.79
CA GLN A 114 -8.48 -5.10 8.57
C GLN A 114 -8.86 -6.58 8.61
N GLU A 115 -9.74 -6.97 9.53
CA GLU A 115 -10.25 -8.35 9.64
C GLU A 115 -11.10 -8.75 8.44
N LEU A 116 -12.00 -7.87 7.97
CA LEU A 116 -12.81 -8.12 6.78
C LEU A 116 -11.93 -8.26 5.52
N LEU A 117 -10.92 -7.41 5.36
CA LEU A 117 -9.97 -7.50 4.24
C LEU A 117 -9.10 -8.75 4.32
N LEU A 118 -8.69 -9.16 5.53
CA LEU A 118 -7.98 -10.41 5.75
C LEU A 118 -8.84 -11.63 5.37
N GLN A 119 -10.11 -11.66 5.77
CA GLN A 119 -11.05 -12.73 5.41
C GLN A 119 -11.26 -12.82 3.90
N ALA A 120 -11.23 -11.69 3.20
CA ALA A 120 -11.30 -11.62 1.75
C ALA A 120 -9.97 -11.93 1.04
N GLY A 121 -8.90 -12.24 1.77
CA GLY A 121 -7.60 -12.58 1.20
C GLY A 121 -6.80 -11.38 0.66
N VAL A 122 -7.13 -10.16 1.08
CA VAL A 122 -6.43 -8.94 0.64
C VAL A 122 -5.28 -8.62 1.60
N THR A 123 -4.07 -8.45 1.05
CA THR A 123 -2.91 -8.03 1.82
C THR A 123 -2.92 -6.52 2.04
N LEU A 124 -2.71 -6.10 3.29
CA LEU A 124 -2.61 -4.68 3.68
C LEU A 124 -1.20 -4.32 4.10
N VAL A 125 -0.74 -3.12 3.70
CA VAL A 125 0.45 -2.48 4.24
C VAL A 125 0.05 -1.10 4.78
N LEU A 126 0.24 -0.89 6.08
CA LEU A 126 -0.31 0.26 6.81
C LEU A 126 0.73 1.36 7.08
N LYS A 127 0.22 2.59 7.25
CA LYS A 127 0.98 3.79 7.65
C LYS A 127 2.17 4.05 6.71
N VAL A 128 1.95 3.90 5.41
CA VAL A 128 2.98 4.15 4.38
C VAL A 128 3.17 5.66 4.27
N LYS A 129 4.41 6.17 4.27
CA LYS A 129 4.65 7.62 4.15
C LYS A 129 4.21 8.11 2.77
N GLY A 130 3.67 9.34 2.68
CA GLY A 130 3.25 9.93 1.40
C GLY A 130 4.35 9.93 0.32
N SER A 131 5.59 10.25 0.68
CA SER A 131 6.72 10.16 -0.27
C SER A 131 6.92 8.76 -0.84
N LEU A 132 6.75 7.72 -0.01
CA LEU A 132 6.82 6.34 -0.44
C LEU A 132 5.60 5.94 -1.28
N MET A 133 4.40 6.44 -0.95
CA MET A 133 3.20 6.24 -1.77
C MET A 133 3.39 6.78 -3.19
N THR A 134 3.96 7.97 -3.34
CA THR A 134 4.28 8.56 -4.66
C THR A 134 5.29 7.71 -5.43
N HIS A 135 6.31 7.17 -4.76
CA HIS A 135 7.27 6.27 -5.41
C HIS A 135 6.63 4.96 -5.86
N ILE A 136 5.75 4.37 -5.04
CA ILE A 136 5.02 3.15 -5.41
C ILE A 136 4.11 3.46 -6.61
N SER A 137 3.36 4.56 -6.56
CA SER A 137 2.48 5.00 -7.66
C SER A 137 3.21 5.12 -8.99
N ARG A 138 4.38 5.78 -9.01
CA ARG A 138 5.20 5.93 -10.23
C ARG A 138 5.69 4.59 -10.79
N LEU A 139 6.05 3.65 -9.93
CA LEU A 139 6.62 2.36 -10.35
C LEU A 139 5.56 1.33 -10.74
N THR A 140 4.35 1.41 -10.16
CA THR A 140 3.28 0.44 -10.42
C THR A 140 2.20 0.96 -11.37
N GLY A 141 2.19 2.25 -11.65
CA GLY A 141 1.12 2.93 -12.40
C GLY A 141 -0.17 3.16 -11.60
N ALA A 142 -0.23 2.75 -10.34
CA ALA A 142 -1.41 2.94 -9.50
C ALA A 142 -1.61 4.42 -9.13
N ALA A 143 -2.86 4.90 -9.15
CA ALA A 143 -3.19 6.24 -8.67
C ALA A 143 -3.43 6.22 -7.16
N ILE A 144 -3.02 7.30 -6.46
CA ILE A 144 -3.26 7.45 -5.02
C ILE A 144 -4.67 8.01 -4.82
N VAL A 145 -5.58 7.19 -4.31
CA VAL A 145 -6.98 7.54 -4.10
C VAL A 145 -7.18 8.22 -2.75
N GLN A 146 -7.74 9.43 -2.76
CA GLN A 146 -7.97 10.25 -1.55
C GLN A 146 -9.34 10.02 -0.90
N ASN A 147 -10.26 9.30 -1.55
CA ASN A 147 -11.56 8.95 -1.00
C ASN A 147 -12.02 7.59 -1.54
N LEU A 148 -12.49 6.70 -0.67
CA LEU A 148 -12.97 5.37 -1.06
C LEU A 148 -14.14 5.42 -2.05
N ALA A 149 -14.95 6.48 -2.05
CA ALA A 149 -16.05 6.65 -2.98
C ALA A 149 -15.57 6.83 -4.44
N ASP A 150 -14.34 7.32 -4.63
CA ASP A 150 -13.80 7.68 -5.94
C ASP A 150 -12.99 6.54 -6.56
N ILE A 151 -12.96 5.34 -5.96
CA ILE A 151 -12.19 4.22 -6.53
C ILE A 151 -12.75 3.84 -7.89
N ARG A 152 -11.90 3.84 -8.91
CA ARG A 152 -12.21 3.49 -10.29
C ARG A 152 -11.26 2.44 -10.86
N PRO A 153 -11.62 1.74 -11.95
CA PRO A 153 -10.77 0.73 -12.58
C PRO A 153 -9.37 1.22 -13.01
N ASP A 154 -9.24 2.51 -13.36
CA ASP A 154 -7.98 3.15 -13.80
C ASP A 154 -7.02 3.48 -12.65
N HIS A 155 -7.44 3.30 -11.39
CA HIS A 155 -6.59 3.61 -10.23
C HIS A 155 -5.68 2.45 -9.81
N PHE A 156 -5.88 1.27 -10.36
CA PHE A 156 -5.12 0.09 -9.99
C PHE A 156 -3.83 -0.01 -10.80
N GLY A 157 -2.74 -0.38 -10.12
CA GLY A 157 -1.46 -0.67 -10.74
C GLY A 157 -1.06 -2.13 -10.57
N THR A 158 0.13 -2.45 -11.06
CA THR A 158 0.72 -3.79 -10.91
C THR A 158 2.23 -3.73 -10.83
N CYS A 159 2.85 -4.83 -10.42
CA CYS A 159 4.30 -5.05 -10.49
C CYS A 159 4.55 -6.54 -10.73
N ASP A 160 5.78 -6.93 -11.05
CA ASP A 160 6.08 -8.34 -11.29
C ASP A 160 5.92 -9.20 -10.03
N HIS A 161 6.43 -8.71 -8.91
CA HIS A 161 6.49 -9.47 -7.66
C HIS A 161 6.49 -8.55 -6.43
N PHE A 162 5.64 -8.86 -5.46
CA PHE A 162 5.68 -8.30 -4.12
C PHE A 162 6.03 -9.40 -3.13
N TYR A 163 7.05 -9.18 -2.30
CA TYR A 163 7.38 -10.11 -1.22
C TYR A 163 7.94 -9.40 0.02
N VAL A 164 7.79 -10.03 1.18
CA VAL A 164 8.38 -9.58 2.45
C VAL A 164 9.51 -10.52 2.85
N LYS A 165 10.71 -9.98 2.96
CA LYS A 165 11.87 -10.69 3.49
C LYS A 165 12.14 -10.24 4.92
N SER A 166 12.16 -11.19 5.85
CA SER A 166 12.60 -10.95 7.23
C SER A 166 14.06 -11.33 7.37
N PHE A 167 14.81 -10.48 8.07
CA PHE A 167 16.22 -10.71 8.38
C PHE A 167 16.33 -10.89 9.88
N LYS A 168 16.90 -12.01 10.32
CA LYS A 168 17.25 -12.21 11.72
C LYS A 168 18.51 -11.38 12.00
N LEU A 169 18.48 -10.63 13.09
CA LEU A 169 19.70 -10.05 13.66
C LEU A 169 20.54 -11.24 14.15
N SER A 170 21.78 -11.35 13.69
CA SER A 170 22.73 -12.26 14.31
C SER A 170 23.01 -11.76 15.73
N GLU A 171 22.73 -12.57 16.73
CA GLU A 171 23.26 -12.40 18.07
C GLU A 171 24.73 -12.80 18.02
N GLU A 172 25.63 -11.92 17.53
CA GLU A 172 27.08 -12.03 17.72
C GLU A 172 27.81 -10.88 17.00
N ALA A 173 28.32 -9.94 17.82
CA ALA A 173 29.71 -9.50 17.91
C ALA A 173 29.83 -8.43 19.00
#